data_AF-A0A7X9HFM5-F1
#
_entry.id   AF-A0A7X9HFM5-F1
#
_cell.length_a   1.000
_cell.length_b   1.000
_cell.length_c   1.000
_cell.angle_alpha   90.00
_cell.angle_beta   90.00
_cell.angle_gamma   90.00
#
_symmetry.space_group_name_H-M   'P 1'
#
loop_
_entity.id
_entity.type
_entity.pdbx_description
1 polymer ?
#
loop_
_entity_poly.entity_id
_entity_poly.type
_entity_poly.pdbx_seq_one_letter_code
_entity_poly.pdbx_strand_id
1 'polypeptide(L)'
;MKKNRIIQIITITGLLYAIAFIITTIIFIFFNSTLINTINVLSQKLIPALPLAQEHSQFFLILSVSMMSGVTVCSLLLYKNAELYIEMAIPLITMKFTSSLFGLLFFVYGCIYHNGWNTLANLIIFTTDFPLGLWVLYVYRLFKQQKL
;
A
#
# COMPACT_ATOMS: atom_id res chain seq x y z
N MET A 1 -22.51 23.20 0.17
CA MET A 1 -22.43 22.17 -0.91
C MET A 1 -21.09 21.43 -1.00
N LYS A 2 -19.93 22.06 -0.69
CA LYS A 2 -18.59 21.41 -0.79
C LYS A 2 -18.27 20.38 0.31
N LYS A 3 -18.76 20.56 1.54
CA LYS A 3 -18.46 19.70 2.70
C LYS A 3 -18.94 18.25 2.53
N ASN A 4 -20.22 18.07 2.18
CA ASN A 4 -20.79 16.73 1.98
C ASN A 4 -20.09 15.93 0.88
N ARG A 5 -19.61 16.61 -0.18
CA ARG A 5 -18.86 15.94 -1.26
C ARG A 5 -17.51 15.40 -0.80
N ILE A 6 -16.77 16.14 0.04
CA ILE A 6 -15.47 15.66 0.55
C ILE A 6 -15.65 14.46 1.48
N ILE A 7 -16.63 14.53 2.37
CA ILE A 7 -16.98 13.41 3.25
C ILE A 7 -17.33 12.17 2.42
N GLN A 8 -18.14 12.31 1.38
CA GLN A 8 -18.45 11.23 0.45
C GLN A 8 -17.19 10.66 -0.21
N ILE A 9 -16.27 11.51 -0.69
CA ILE A 9 -15.00 11.07 -1.29
C ILE A 9 -14.18 10.26 -0.28
N ILE A 10 -14.07 10.72 0.98
CA ILE A 10 -13.35 9.99 2.04
C ILE A 10 -14.01 8.65 2.32
N THR A 11 -15.33 8.63 2.48
CA THR A 11 -16.09 7.40 2.72
C THR A 11 -15.89 6.39 1.60
N ILE A 12 -16.00 6.81 0.34
CA ILE A 12 -15.79 5.93 -0.82
C ILE A 12 -14.33 5.47 -0.87
N THR A 13 -13.36 6.37 -0.64
CA THR A 13 -11.94 6.02 -0.59
C THR A 13 -11.67 4.96 0.47
N GLY A 14 -12.20 5.13 1.69
CA GLY A 14 -12.09 4.17 2.77
C GLY A 14 -12.67 2.81 2.40
N LEU A 15 -13.83 2.77 1.73
CA LEU A 15 -14.42 1.52 1.25
C LEU A 15 -13.53 0.82 0.20
N LEU A 16 -13.10 1.56 -0.81
CA LEU A 16 -12.26 1.02 -1.88
C LEU A 16 -10.93 0.49 -1.35
N TYR A 17 -10.32 1.20 -0.40
CA TYR A 17 -9.10 0.75 0.27
C TYR A 17 -9.36 -0.53 1.06
N ALA A 18 -10.40 -0.56 1.89
CA ALA A 18 -10.74 -1.75 2.67
C ALA A 18 -10.92 -2.98 1.76
N ILE A 19 -11.67 -2.85 0.67
CA ILE A 19 -11.86 -3.93 -0.31
C ILE A 19 -10.53 -4.35 -0.93
N ALA A 20 -9.73 -3.40 -1.42
CA ALA A 20 -8.45 -3.69 -2.05
C ALA A 20 -7.47 -4.41 -1.11
N PHE A 21 -7.38 -3.98 0.16
CA PHE A 21 -6.48 -4.58 1.14
C PHE A 21 -6.98 -5.92 1.68
N ILE A 22 -8.31 -6.13 1.77
CA ILE A 22 -8.87 -7.46 2.05
C ILE A 22 -8.50 -8.44 0.93
N ILE A 23 -8.73 -8.05 -0.34
CA ILE A 23 -8.37 -8.89 -1.50
C ILE A 23 -6.86 -9.18 -1.51
N THR A 24 -6.03 -8.15 -1.31
CA THR A 24 -4.57 -8.31 -1.26
C THR A 24 -4.14 -9.25 -0.15
N THR A 25 -4.78 -9.17 1.03
CA THR A 25 -4.53 -10.07 2.16
C THR A 25 -4.87 -11.52 1.79
N ILE A 26 -6.01 -11.76 1.14
CA ILE A 26 -6.40 -13.10 0.65
C ILE A 26 -5.38 -13.62 -0.35
N ILE A 27 -4.92 -12.79 -1.29
CA ILE A 27 -3.88 -13.15 -2.26
C ILE A 27 -2.58 -13.53 -1.54
N PHE A 28 -2.14 -12.75 -0.56
CA PHE A 28 -0.93 -13.07 0.20
C PHE A 28 -1.05 -14.37 0.99
N ILE A 29 -2.21 -14.67 1.57
CA ILE A 29 -2.39 -15.89 2.37
C ILE A 29 -2.46 -17.13 1.49
N PHE A 30 -3.25 -17.11 0.42
CA PHE A 30 -3.59 -18.32 -0.36
C PHE A 30 -2.86 -18.43 -1.69
N PHE A 31 -2.34 -17.33 -2.23
CA PHE A 31 -1.80 -17.26 -3.59
C PHE A 31 -0.40 -16.62 -3.64
N ASN A 32 0.35 -16.61 -2.53
CA ASN A 32 1.67 -15.97 -2.45
C ASN A 32 2.63 -16.46 -3.54
N SER A 33 2.79 -17.77 -3.68
CA SER A 33 3.67 -18.38 -4.68
C SER A 33 3.30 -17.98 -6.10
N THR A 34 1.99 -17.96 -6.41
CA THR A 34 1.48 -17.53 -7.70
C THR A 34 1.75 -16.04 -7.95
N LEU A 35 1.57 -15.20 -6.94
CA LEU A 35 1.86 -13.76 -7.03
C LEU A 35 3.35 -13.51 -7.31
N ILE A 36 4.24 -14.11 -6.51
CA ILE A 36 5.70 -13.97 -6.69
C ILE A 36 6.13 -14.47 -8.06
N ASN A 37 5.62 -15.62 -8.50
CA ASN A 37 5.92 -16.14 -9.83
C ASN A 37 5.43 -15.19 -10.94
N THR A 38 4.25 -14.61 -10.79
CA THR A 38 3.72 -13.63 -11.74
C THR A 38 4.61 -12.40 -11.82
N ILE A 39 5.04 -11.86 -10.67
CA ILE A 39 5.98 -10.72 -10.62
C ILE A 39 7.31 -11.09 -11.30
N ASN A 40 7.83 -12.30 -11.06
CA ASN A 40 9.07 -12.76 -11.66
C ASN A 40 8.98 -12.93 -13.19
N VAL A 41 7.87 -13.49 -13.68
CA VAL A 41 7.60 -13.60 -15.13
C VAL A 41 7.51 -12.20 -15.77
N LEU A 42 6.86 -11.25 -15.11
CA LEU A 42 6.82 -9.85 -15.57
C LEU A 42 8.21 -9.20 -15.52
N SER A 43 8.99 -9.45 -14.47
CA SER A 43 10.36 -8.95 -14.33
C SER A 43 11.23 -9.41 -15.49
N GLN A 44 11.18 -10.70 -15.83
CA GLN A 44 11.94 -11.26 -16.95
C GLN A 44 11.52 -10.68 -18.32
N LYS A 45 10.26 -10.26 -18.48
CA LYS A 45 9.77 -9.65 -19.73
C LYS A 45 10.11 -8.16 -19.84
N LEU A 46 10.01 -7.42 -18.75
CA LEU A 46 10.16 -5.96 -18.75
C LEU A 46 11.61 -5.53 -18.54
N ILE A 47 12.30 -6.14 -17.57
CA ILE A 47 13.69 -5.79 -17.20
C ILE A 47 14.44 -7.08 -16.84
N PRO A 48 14.92 -7.85 -17.83
CA PRO A 48 15.54 -9.17 -17.62
C PRO A 48 16.76 -9.16 -16.70
N ALA A 49 17.42 -8.01 -16.55
CA ALA A 49 18.60 -7.84 -15.72
C ALA A 49 18.31 -7.78 -14.21
N LEU A 50 17.05 -7.61 -13.79
CA LEU A 50 16.71 -7.55 -12.37
C LEU A 50 16.70 -8.96 -11.75
N PRO A 51 17.20 -9.11 -10.50
CA PRO A 51 17.06 -10.36 -9.77
C PRO A 51 15.58 -10.69 -9.53
N LEU A 52 15.31 -11.99 -9.44
CA LEU A 52 13.99 -12.51 -9.15
C LEU A 52 13.66 -12.32 -7.67
N ALA A 53 12.41 -11.98 -7.38
CA ALA A 53 11.87 -11.99 -6.04
C ALA A 53 11.82 -13.43 -5.50
N GLN A 54 12.18 -13.60 -4.24
CA GLN A 54 12.15 -14.88 -3.54
C GLN A 54 10.96 -14.94 -2.59
N GLU A 55 10.50 -16.15 -2.30
CA GLU A 55 9.51 -16.34 -1.24
C GLU A 55 10.11 -16.00 0.13
N HIS A 56 9.32 -15.33 0.96
CA HIS A 56 9.71 -15.01 2.32
C HIS A 56 9.18 -16.05 3.31
N SER A 57 9.81 -16.10 4.49
CA SER A 57 9.38 -16.99 5.57
C SER A 57 7.96 -16.64 6.06
N GLN A 58 7.31 -17.62 6.70
CA GLN A 58 5.98 -17.46 7.31
C GLN A 58 5.93 -16.26 8.28
N PHE A 59 7.04 -15.93 8.95
CA PHE A 59 7.14 -14.77 9.82
C PHE A 59 6.84 -13.46 9.09
N PHE A 60 7.43 -13.22 7.91
CA PHE A 60 7.20 -12.01 7.13
C PHE A 60 5.79 -11.97 6.54
N LEU A 61 5.22 -13.13 6.21
CA LEU A 61 3.83 -13.22 5.78
C LEU A 61 2.88 -12.78 6.90
N ILE A 62 3.06 -13.29 8.13
CA ILE A 62 2.26 -12.90 9.30
C ILE A 62 2.40 -11.40 9.57
N LEU A 63 3.62 -10.85 9.51
CA LEU A 63 3.85 -9.42 9.67
C LEU A 63 3.11 -8.60 8.61
N SER A 64 3.16 -9.04 7.35
CA SER A 64 2.45 -8.38 6.24
C SER A 64 0.95 -8.41 6.45
N VAL A 65 0.36 -9.56 6.81
CA VAL A 65 -1.08 -9.68 7.11
C VAL A 65 -1.47 -8.79 8.29
N SER A 66 -0.64 -8.71 9.34
CA SER A 66 -0.87 -7.81 10.47
C SER A 66 -0.93 -6.35 10.03
N MET A 67 0.02 -5.90 9.19
CA MET A 67 0.02 -4.54 8.64
C MET A 67 -1.21 -4.29 7.76
N MET A 68 -1.57 -5.23 6.88
CA MET A 68 -2.77 -5.12 6.02
C MET A 68 -4.05 -5.05 6.86
N SER A 69 -4.10 -5.74 8.00
CA SER A 69 -5.23 -5.64 8.94
C SER A 69 -5.36 -4.22 9.50
N GLY A 70 -4.25 -3.56 9.86
CA GLY A 70 -4.23 -2.19 10.34
C GLY A 70 -4.72 -1.20 9.29
N VAL A 71 -4.25 -1.35 8.05
CA VAL A 71 -4.72 -0.55 6.90
C VAL A 71 -6.22 -0.75 6.68
N THR A 72 -6.69 -2.00 6.74
CA THR A 72 -8.10 -2.35 6.55
C THR A 72 -8.97 -1.73 7.64
N VAL A 73 -8.58 -1.83 8.91
CA VAL A 73 -9.33 -1.25 10.04
C VAL A 73 -9.42 0.27 9.92
N CYS A 74 -8.31 0.95 9.64
CA CYS A 74 -8.33 2.41 9.44
C CYS A 74 -9.26 2.80 8.29
N SER A 75 -9.23 2.04 7.19
CA SER A 75 -10.06 2.26 6.01
C SER A 75 -11.55 2.02 6.30
N LEU A 76 -11.90 0.99 7.06
CA LEU A 76 -13.26 0.70 7.49
C LEU A 76 -13.81 1.75 8.46
N LEU A 77 -12.98 2.30 9.35
CA LEU A 77 -13.38 3.39 10.23
C LEU A 77 -13.69 4.67 9.43
N LEU A 78 -12.86 5.01 8.44
CA LEU A 78 -13.12 6.12 7.52
C LEU A 78 -14.41 5.90 6.70
N TYR A 79 -14.67 4.67 6.27
CA TYR A 79 -15.92 4.32 5.59
C TYR A 79 -17.13 4.48 6.52
N LYS A 80 -17.05 3.94 7.76
CA LYS A 80 -18.16 3.95 8.73
C LYS A 80 -18.56 5.38 9.11
N ASN A 81 -17.60 6.24 9.42
CA ASN A 81 -17.85 7.65 9.73
C ASN A 81 -16.61 8.50 9.48
N ALA A 82 -16.51 9.06 8.27
CA ALA A 82 -15.36 9.86 7.86
C ALA A 82 -15.15 11.14 8.69
N GLU A 83 -16.22 11.79 9.19
CA GLU A 83 -16.07 13.01 9.99
C GLU A 83 -15.48 12.73 11.37
N LEU A 84 -15.91 11.64 12.00
CA LEU A 84 -15.46 11.22 13.33
C LEU A 84 -14.05 10.62 13.28
N TYR A 85 -13.76 9.81 12.26
CA TYR A 85 -12.54 9.01 12.18
C TYR A 85 -11.48 9.59 11.22
N ILE A 86 -11.59 10.85 10.82
CA ILE A 86 -10.67 11.45 9.83
C ILE A 86 -9.18 11.31 10.20
N GLU A 87 -8.84 11.31 11.49
CA GLU A 87 -7.45 11.17 11.95
C GLU A 87 -6.87 9.78 11.64
N MET A 88 -7.69 8.78 11.34
CA MET A 88 -7.23 7.47 10.83
C MET A 88 -6.59 7.57 9.44
N ALA A 89 -6.76 8.70 8.74
CA ALA A 89 -5.98 8.99 7.54
C ALA A 89 -4.48 9.15 7.85
N ILE A 90 -4.09 9.65 9.03
CA ILE A 90 -2.68 9.84 9.41
C ILE A 90 -1.93 8.50 9.42
N PRO A 91 -2.34 7.46 10.18
CA PRO A 91 -1.64 6.18 10.16
C PRO A 91 -1.68 5.53 8.77
N LEU A 92 -2.76 5.68 8.00
CA LEU A 92 -2.82 5.18 6.61
C LEU A 92 -1.76 5.84 5.72
N ILE A 93 -1.65 7.16 5.77
CA ILE A 93 -0.64 7.93 5.02
C ILE A 93 0.77 7.47 5.45
N THR A 94 1.02 7.36 6.75
CA THR A 94 2.31 6.91 7.29
C THR A 94 2.66 5.50 6.81
N MET A 95 1.72 4.55 6.89
CA MET A 95 1.95 3.18 6.43
C MET A 95 2.31 3.13 4.94
N LYS A 96 1.57 3.88 4.09
CA LYS A 96 1.79 3.92 2.64
C LYS A 96 3.11 4.60 2.25
N PHE A 97 3.47 5.70 2.90
CA PHE A 97 4.77 6.33 2.63
C PHE A 97 5.94 5.51 3.18
N THR A 98 5.75 4.83 4.30
CA THR A 98 6.78 3.94 4.86
C THR A 98 7.06 2.79 3.92
N SER A 99 6.05 2.04 3.48
CA SER A 99 6.22 0.94 2.52
C SER A 99 6.82 1.41 1.19
N SER A 100 6.34 2.54 0.67
CA SER A 100 6.88 3.16 -0.53
C SER A 100 8.36 3.52 -0.40
N LEU A 101 8.74 4.20 0.69
CA LEU A 101 10.11 4.60 0.96
C LEU A 101 11.02 3.37 1.09
N PHE A 102 10.62 2.36 1.86
CA PHE A 102 11.43 1.15 2.03
C PHE A 102 11.51 0.31 0.74
N GLY A 103 10.44 0.24 -0.05
CA GLY A 103 10.48 -0.41 -1.37
C GLY A 103 11.51 0.27 -2.29
N LEU A 104 11.50 1.60 -2.36
CA LEU A 104 12.47 2.34 -3.15
C LEU A 104 13.90 2.23 -2.59
N LEU A 105 14.07 2.37 -1.27
CA LEU A 105 15.38 2.29 -0.63
C LEU A 105 16.01 0.91 -0.84
N PHE A 106 15.26 -0.17 -0.65
CA PHE A 106 15.78 -1.52 -0.89
C PHE A 106 16.09 -1.76 -2.37
N PHE A 107 15.30 -1.20 -3.28
CA PHE A 107 15.60 -1.26 -4.70
C PHE A 107 16.91 -0.54 -5.04
N VAL A 108 17.05 0.72 -4.63
CA VAL A 108 18.25 1.54 -4.89
C VAL A 108 19.48 0.94 -4.21
N TYR A 109 19.35 0.51 -2.96
CA TYR A 109 20.42 -0.15 -2.22
C TYR A 109 20.86 -1.43 -2.93
N GLY A 110 19.91 -2.23 -3.44
CA GLY A 110 20.23 -3.43 -4.23
C GLY A 110 20.94 -3.12 -5.55
N CYS A 111 20.64 -1.98 -6.18
CA CYS A 111 21.37 -1.53 -7.37
C CYS A 111 22.81 -1.11 -7.05
N ILE A 112 23.04 -0.49 -5.89
CA ILE A 112 24.38 -0.01 -5.49
C ILE A 112 25.27 -1.17 -5.02
N TYR A 113 24.71 -2.10 -4.23
CA TYR A 113 25.48 -3.16 -3.56
C TYR A 113 25.34 -4.55 -4.20
N HIS A 114 24.56 -4.68 -5.28
CA HIS A 114 24.35 -5.93 -6.03
C HIS A 114 23.97 -7.14 -5.15
N ASN A 115 23.18 -6.91 -4.10
CA ASN A 115 22.84 -7.92 -3.10
C ASN A 115 21.52 -8.67 -3.39
N GLY A 116 20.93 -8.48 -4.58
CA GLY A 116 19.67 -9.12 -4.98
C GLY A 116 18.40 -8.38 -4.53
N TRP A 117 18.49 -7.22 -3.87
CA TRP A 117 17.30 -6.49 -3.38
C TRP A 117 16.66 -5.57 -4.43
N ASN A 118 17.30 -5.36 -5.57
CA ASN A 118 16.77 -4.59 -6.70
C ASN A 118 15.74 -5.39 -7.53
N THR A 119 14.79 -6.04 -6.87
CA THR A 119 13.74 -6.83 -7.54
C THR A 119 12.62 -5.93 -8.07
N LEU A 120 11.92 -6.39 -9.11
CA LEU A 120 10.72 -5.71 -9.58
C LEU A 120 9.65 -5.58 -8.48
N ALA A 121 9.57 -6.53 -7.54
CA ALA A 121 8.64 -6.48 -6.43
C ALA A 121 8.82 -5.21 -5.56
N ASN A 122 10.05 -4.85 -5.24
CA ASN A 122 10.35 -3.65 -4.44
C ASN A 122 9.97 -2.36 -5.18
N LEU A 123 10.14 -2.33 -6.51
CA LEU A 123 9.71 -1.21 -7.33
C LEU A 123 8.17 -1.12 -7.45
N ILE A 124 7.48 -2.27 -7.54
CA ILE A 124 6.02 -2.33 -7.52
C ILE A 124 5.49 -1.72 -6.23
N ILE A 125 6.05 -2.07 -5.07
CA ILE A 125 5.63 -1.49 -3.78
C ILE A 125 5.72 0.04 -3.81
N PHE A 126 6.83 0.60 -4.30
CA PHE A 126 6.97 2.05 -4.45
C PHE A 126 5.88 2.64 -5.36
N THR A 127 5.70 2.07 -6.55
CA THR A 127 4.78 2.59 -7.57
C THR A 127 3.30 2.41 -7.20
N THR A 128 2.94 1.45 -6.36
CA THR A 128 1.56 1.27 -5.88
C THR A 128 1.28 2.07 -4.62
N ASP A 129 2.19 2.06 -3.64
CA ASP A 129 1.90 2.66 -2.33
C ASP A 129 2.11 4.18 -2.31
N PHE A 130 3.03 4.71 -3.12
CA PHE A 130 3.25 6.17 -3.19
C PHE A 130 2.01 6.94 -3.67
N PRO A 131 1.38 6.58 -4.80
CA PRO A 131 0.19 7.30 -5.27
C PRO A 131 -0.99 7.16 -4.32
N LEU A 132 -1.12 6.01 -3.66
CA LEU A 132 -2.14 5.80 -2.63
C LEU A 132 -1.92 6.71 -1.42
N GLY A 133 -0.68 6.79 -0.91
CA GLY A 133 -0.31 7.71 0.15
C GLY A 133 -0.60 9.18 -0.20
N LEU A 134 -0.26 9.61 -1.42
CA LEU A 134 -0.57 10.94 -1.93
C LEU A 134 -2.07 11.21 -2.00
N TRP A 135 -2.86 10.23 -2.46
CA TRP A 135 -4.32 10.36 -2.54
C TRP A 135 -4.95 10.58 -1.15
N VAL A 136 -4.60 9.74 -0.17
CA VAL A 136 -5.13 9.89 1.19
C VAL A 136 -4.70 11.22 1.82
N LEU A 137 -3.43 11.63 1.61
CA LEU A 137 -2.92 12.92 2.08
C LEU A 137 -3.69 14.10 1.45
N TYR A 138 -3.93 14.04 0.15
CA TYR A 138 -4.67 15.07 -0.58
C TYR A 138 -6.08 15.23 -0.01
N VAL A 139 -6.83 14.14 0.11
CA VAL A 139 -8.21 14.19 0.62
C VAL A 139 -8.24 14.63 2.09
N TYR A 140 -7.29 14.17 2.92
CA TYR A 140 -7.16 14.60 4.32
C TYR A 140 -6.92 16.12 4.44
N ARG A 141 -6.00 16.68 3.64
CA ARG A 141 -5.72 18.12 3.63
C ARG A 141 -6.94 18.93 3.19
N LEU A 142 -7.65 18.48 2.16
CA LEU A 142 -8.86 19.15 1.71
C LEU A 142 -9.95 19.17 2.79
N PHE A 143 -10.10 18.10 3.56
CA PHE A 143 -11.05 18.07 4.68
C PHE A 143 -10.65 19.05 5.79
N LYS A 144 -9.37 19.10 6.16
CA LYS A 144 -8.86 20.03 7.18
C LYS A 144 -9.05 21.48 6.79
N GLN A 145 -8.83 21.82 5.52
CA GLN A 145 -9.06 23.17 4.98
C GLN A 145 -10.53 23.62 5.02
N GLN A 146 -11.49 22.71 5.16
CA GLN A 146 -12.92 23.05 5.28
C GLN A 146 -13.39 23.23 6.73
N LYS A 147 -12.60 22.77 7.71
CA LYS A 147 -12.90 22.93 9.14
C LYS A 147 -12.20 24.14 9.77
N LEU A 148 -11.14 24.63 9.14
CA LEU A 148 -10.48 25.92 9.43
C LEU A 148 -11.23 27.05 8.73
#